data_AF-A0A375YKC5-F1
#
_entry.id   AF-A0A375YKC5-F1
#
_cell.length_a   1.000
_cell.length_b   1.000
_cell.length_c   1.000
_cell.angle_alpha   90.00
_cell.angle_beta   90.00
_cell.angle_gamma   90.00
#
_symmetry.space_group_name_H-M   'P 1'
#
loop_
_entity.id
_entity.type
_entity.pdbx_description
1 polymer ?
#
loop_
_entity_poly.entity_id
_entity_poly.type
_entity_poly.pdbx_seq_one_letter_code
_entity_poly.pdbx_strand_id
1 'polypeptide(L)'
;MATTPSDQLKYAAAILWQRAEWTTDAIAGSCCDDDHDIELDAITDAACEIRAMAEKLGDPRTYSDGRQVQTTREIEPGVYTVHVWHPDPSAEQPRSWRGSLRHDPDEQCPGVFEVTTTPETQEIHVRTVRLA
;
A
#
# COMPACT_ATOMS: atom_id res chain seq x y z
N MET A 1 -5.46 16.41 -17.24
CA MET A 1 -6.83 16.68 -16.78
C MET A 1 -6.75 17.15 -15.34
N ALA A 2 -7.62 18.07 -14.90
CA ALA A 2 -7.65 18.49 -13.51
C ALA A 2 -8.19 17.33 -12.64
N THR A 3 -7.55 17.05 -11.51
CA THR A 3 -8.02 16.05 -10.54
C THR A 3 -9.39 16.45 -9.99
N THR A 4 -10.34 15.54 -9.94
CA THR A 4 -11.65 15.83 -9.33
C THR A 4 -11.58 15.69 -7.81
N PRO A 5 -12.47 16.36 -7.04
CA PRO A 5 -12.61 16.13 -5.61
C PRO A 5 -12.89 14.65 -5.28
N SER A 6 -13.60 13.93 -6.15
CA SER A 6 -13.83 12.50 -5.99
C SER A 6 -12.54 11.70 -6.11
N ASP A 7 -11.66 12.02 -7.06
CA ASP A 7 -10.38 11.34 -7.22
C ASP A 7 -9.48 11.59 -6.01
N GLN A 8 -9.49 12.81 -5.47
CA GLN A 8 -8.77 13.15 -4.24
C GLN A 8 -9.28 12.36 -3.03
N LEU A 9 -10.60 12.17 -2.88
CA LEU A 9 -11.15 11.36 -1.78
C LEU A 9 -10.79 9.88 -1.94
N LYS A 10 -10.86 9.32 -3.16
CA LYS A 10 -10.44 7.93 -3.44
C LYS A 10 -8.97 7.71 -3.11
N TYR A 11 -8.11 8.65 -3.51
CA TYR A 11 -6.70 8.64 -3.18
C TYR A 11 -6.46 8.71 -1.65
N ALA A 12 -7.11 9.66 -0.97
CA ALA A 12 -6.99 9.82 0.47
C ALA A 12 -7.44 8.56 1.23
N ALA A 13 -8.54 7.93 0.79
CA ALA A 13 -9.03 6.67 1.35
C ALA A 13 -8.00 5.53 1.19
N ALA A 14 -7.43 5.38 -0.01
CA ALA A 14 -6.44 4.34 -0.28
C ALA A 14 -5.13 4.56 0.50
N ILE A 15 -4.64 5.80 0.60
CA ILE A 15 -3.46 6.14 1.42
C ILE A 15 -3.72 5.89 2.90
N LEU A 16 -4.89 6.27 3.41
CA LEU A 16 -5.24 6.05 4.81
C LEU A 16 -5.30 4.55 5.12
N TRP A 17 -5.95 3.76 4.26
CA TRP A 17 -6.01 2.31 4.41
C TRP A 17 -4.62 1.67 4.45
N GLN A 18 -3.75 2.01 3.48
CA GLN A 18 -2.39 1.50 3.45
C GLN A 18 -1.60 1.83 4.73
N ARG A 19 -1.76 3.05 5.25
CA ARG A 19 -1.11 3.45 6.51
C ARG A 19 -1.68 2.73 7.72
N ALA A 20 -3.00 2.55 7.77
CA ALA A 20 -3.65 1.78 8.83
C ALA A 20 -3.14 0.34 8.87
N GLU A 21 -3.04 -0.35 7.72
CA GLU A 21 -2.46 -1.70 7.64
C GLU A 21 -1.02 -1.75 8.15
N TRP A 22 -0.18 -0.80 7.73
CA TRP A 22 1.22 -0.75 8.18
C TRP A 22 1.36 -0.45 9.68
N THR A 23 0.56 0.50 10.18
CA THR A 23 0.58 0.88 11.59
C THR A 23 0.07 -0.25 12.47
N THR A 24 -1.01 -0.92 12.08
CA THR A 24 -1.58 -2.05 12.82
C THR A 24 -0.62 -3.24 12.85
N ASP A 25 -0.02 -3.60 11.71
CA ASP A 25 0.99 -4.67 11.65
C ASP A 25 2.23 -4.34 12.50
N ALA A 26 2.73 -3.11 12.43
CA ALA A 26 3.90 -2.69 13.20
C ALA A 26 3.66 -2.73 14.72
N ILE A 27 2.48 -2.32 15.19
CA ILE A 27 2.12 -2.32 16.60
C ILE A 27 1.81 -3.74 17.09
N ALA A 28 1.04 -4.52 16.32
CA ALA A 28 0.72 -5.91 16.68
C ALA A 28 1.98 -6.80 16.67
N GLY A 29 2.92 -6.53 15.77
CA GLY A 29 4.18 -7.26 15.64
C GLY A 29 5.26 -6.84 16.64
N SER A 30 5.13 -5.71 17.35
CA SER A 30 6.17 -5.20 18.24
C SER A 30 6.23 -5.86 19.63
N CYS A 31 5.46 -6.93 19.88
CA CYS A 31 5.44 -7.67 21.16
C CYS A 31 5.29 -6.74 22.38
N CYS A 32 4.44 -5.72 22.28
CA CYS A 32 4.14 -4.85 23.41
C CYS A 32 3.34 -5.65 24.45
N ASP A 33 3.72 -5.53 25.73
CA ASP A 33 3.00 -6.16 26.86
C ASP A 33 1.64 -5.48 27.15
N ASP A 34 1.31 -4.41 26.43
CA ASP A 34 0.10 -3.60 26.59
C ASP A 34 -0.95 -3.92 25.51
N ASP A 35 -2.22 -3.92 25.92
CA ASP A 35 -3.39 -4.08 25.06
C ASP A 35 -3.64 -2.78 24.27
N HIS A 36 -3.47 -2.84 22.95
CA HIS A 36 -3.68 -1.74 22.02
C HIS A 36 -4.92 -1.93 21.13
N ASP A 37 -5.78 -2.90 21.45
CA ASP A 37 -6.91 -3.27 20.58
C ASP A 37 -7.83 -2.07 20.30
N ILE A 38 -8.08 -1.23 21.30
CA ILE A 38 -8.96 -0.05 21.18
C ILE A 38 -8.38 0.98 20.19
N GLU A 39 -7.09 1.28 20.28
CA GLU A 39 -6.43 2.24 19.39
C GLU A 39 -6.33 1.71 17.96
N LEU A 40 -6.05 0.40 17.81
CA LEU A 40 -5.97 -0.27 16.51
C LEU A 40 -7.35 -0.33 15.82
N ASP A 41 -8.41 -0.65 16.57
CA ASP A 41 -9.79 -0.62 16.10
C ASP A 41 -10.18 0.79 15.66
N ALA A 42 -9.87 1.81 16.46
CA ALA A 42 -10.19 3.20 16.11
C ALA A 42 -9.55 3.68 14.80
N ILE A 43 -8.29 3.29 14.53
CA ILE A 43 -7.61 3.62 13.27
C ILE A 43 -8.25 2.85 12.09
N THR A 44 -8.57 1.59 12.30
CA THR A 44 -9.19 0.73 11.29
C THR A 44 -10.59 1.21 10.92
N ASP A 45 -11.41 1.56 11.92
CA ASP A 45 -12.75 2.10 11.74
C ASP A 45 -12.72 3.43 10.98
N ALA A 46 -11.80 4.33 11.33
CA ALA A 46 -11.62 5.58 10.59
C ALA A 46 -11.28 5.33 9.11
N ALA A 47 -10.38 4.39 8.82
CA ALA A 47 -10.03 4.03 7.44
C ALA A 47 -11.24 3.43 6.68
N CYS A 48 -12.03 2.57 7.35
CA CYS A 48 -13.27 2.01 6.82
C CYS A 48 -14.30 3.09 6.48
N GLU A 49 -14.52 4.05 7.37
CA GLU A 49 -15.48 5.15 7.16
C GLU A 49 -15.11 6.03 5.97
N ILE A 50 -13.83 6.44 5.87
CA ILE A 50 -13.36 7.25 4.74
C ILE A 50 -13.52 6.47 3.42
N ARG A 51 -13.20 5.17 3.42
CA ARG A 51 -13.38 4.32 2.24
C ARG A 51 -14.85 4.18 1.85
N ALA A 52 -15.74 3.99 2.81
CA ALA A 52 -17.19 3.92 2.57
C ALA A 52 -17.73 5.24 2.00
N MET A 53 -17.14 6.39 2.34
CA MET A 53 -17.47 7.66 1.68
C MET A 53 -16.99 7.71 0.22
N ALA A 54 -15.78 7.22 -0.08
CA ALA A 54 -15.26 7.16 -1.44
C ALA A 54 -16.08 6.23 -2.35
N GLU A 55 -16.56 5.10 -1.82
CA GLU A 55 -17.41 4.12 -2.53
C GLU A 55 -18.75 4.72 -3.00
N LYS A 56 -19.27 5.75 -2.31
CA LYS A 56 -20.49 6.46 -2.74
C LYS A 56 -20.27 7.32 -3.99
N LEU A 57 -19.02 7.56 -4.38
CA LEU A 57 -18.66 8.38 -5.54
C LEU A 57 -18.28 7.55 -6.78
N GLY A 58 -18.68 6.28 -6.81
CA GLY A 58 -18.43 5.35 -7.92
C GLY A 58 -17.44 4.25 -7.55
N ASP A 59 -16.76 3.68 -8.55
CA ASP A 59 -15.76 2.64 -8.29
C ASP A 59 -14.58 3.22 -7.50
N PRO A 60 -14.31 2.74 -6.27
CA PRO A 60 -13.20 3.23 -5.44
C PRO A 60 -11.82 2.79 -5.98
N ARG A 61 -11.77 1.90 -6.97
CA ARG A 61 -10.52 1.36 -7.53
C ARG A 61 -10.04 2.12 -8.76
N THR A 62 -10.88 2.99 -9.32
CA THR A 62 -10.57 3.73 -10.54
C THR A 62 -10.83 5.22 -10.38
N TYR A 63 -9.91 6.02 -10.90
CA TYR A 63 -10.08 7.45 -11.07
C TYR A 63 -11.00 7.77 -12.26
N SER A 64 -11.49 9.00 -12.29
CA SER A 64 -12.38 9.51 -13.33
C SER A 64 -11.79 9.45 -14.75
N ASP A 65 -10.47 9.41 -14.89
CA ASP A 65 -9.74 9.26 -16.16
C ASP A 65 -9.43 7.80 -16.54
N GLY A 66 -9.94 6.83 -15.76
CA GLY A 66 -9.76 5.40 -15.98
C GLY A 66 -8.49 4.81 -15.38
N ARG A 67 -7.59 5.63 -14.80
CA ARG A 67 -6.41 5.13 -14.09
C ARG A 67 -6.80 4.41 -12.80
N GLN A 68 -5.97 3.48 -12.38
CA GLN A 68 -6.14 2.73 -11.14
C GLN A 68 -5.73 3.57 -9.93
N VAL A 69 -6.47 3.44 -8.84
CA VAL A 69 -6.13 4.10 -7.56
C VAL A 69 -4.96 3.39 -6.90
N GLN A 70 -4.91 2.06 -6.98
CA GLN A 70 -3.83 1.25 -6.44
C GLN A 70 -3.48 0.08 -7.35
N THR A 71 -2.24 -0.38 -7.22
CA THR A 71 -1.78 -1.65 -7.81
C THR A 71 -1.07 -2.50 -6.78
N THR A 72 -1.13 -3.81 -7.01
CA THR A 72 -0.56 -4.80 -6.11
C THR A 72 0.29 -5.77 -6.91
N ARG A 73 1.44 -6.16 -6.35
CA ARG A 73 2.31 -7.17 -6.95
C ARG A 73 2.84 -8.09 -5.86
N GLU A 74 2.84 -9.39 -6.14
CA GLU A 74 3.44 -10.38 -5.25
C GLU A 74 4.96 -10.32 -5.33
N ILE A 75 5.63 -10.30 -4.16
CA ILE A 75 7.09 -10.38 -4.03
C ILE A 75 7.50 -11.85 -3.87
N GLU A 76 6.81 -12.55 -2.99
CA GLU A 76 6.93 -13.99 -2.72
C GLU A 76 5.55 -14.52 -2.28
N PRO A 77 5.31 -15.85 -2.27
CA PRO A 77 4.00 -16.40 -1.97
C PRO A 77 3.41 -15.84 -0.67
N GLY A 78 2.31 -15.10 -0.79
CA GLY A 78 1.60 -14.49 0.35
C GLY A 78 2.20 -13.17 0.86
N VAL A 79 3.26 -12.64 0.24
CA VAL A 79 3.83 -11.33 0.55
C VAL A 79 3.67 -10.43 -0.66
N TYR A 80 2.93 -9.34 -0.46
CA TYR A 80 2.58 -8.42 -1.53
C TYR A 80 3.17 -7.04 -1.26
N THR A 81 3.43 -6.32 -2.34
CA THR A 81 3.65 -4.89 -2.30
C THR A 81 2.50 -4.17 -2.97
N VAL A 82 2.13 -3.02 -2.40
CA VAL A 82 1.02 -2.19 -2.87
C VAL A 82 1.55 -0.79 -3.10
N HIS A 83 1.14 -0.19 -4.22
CA HIS A 83 1.40 1.20 -4.51
C HIS A 83 0.08 1.91 -4.83
N VAL A 84 -0.17 3.01 -4.11
CA VAL A 84 -1.30 3.90 -4.32
C VAL A 84 -0.84 5.06 -5.21
N TRP A 85 -1.44 5.19 -6.39
CA TRP A 85 -1.07 6.18 -7.39
C TRP A 85 -1.73 7.51 -7.11
N HIS A 86 -1.01 8.62 -7.24
CA HIS A 86 -1.57 9.95 -7.09
C HIS A 86 -2.59 10.28 -8.21
N PRO A 87 -3.71 10.96 -7.89
CA PRO A 87 -4.73 11.32 -8.87
C PRO A 87 -4.24 12.36 -9.88
N ASP A 88 -3.21 13.14 -9.56
CA ASP A 88 -2.45 13.93 -10.54
C ASP A 88 -1.24 13.13 -11.04
N PRO A 89 -1.20 12.67 -12.31
CA PRO A 89 -0.07 11.92 -12.83
C PRO A 89 1.24 12.74 -12.86
N SER A 90 1.16 14.08 -12.92
CA SER A 90 2.35 14.93 -12.92
C SER A 90 3.03 15.03 -11.54
N ALA A 91 2.31 14.65 -10.49
CA ALA A 91 2.85 14.56 -9.14
C ALA A 91 3.53 13.20 -8.87
N GLU A 92 3.35 12.20 -9.74
CA GLU A 92 4.02 10.93 -9.61
C GLU A 92 5.44 10.96 -10.16
N GLN A 93 6.32 10.24 -9.47
CA GLN A 93 7.69 10.01 -9.92
C GLN A 93 8.00 8.52 -9.75
N PRO A 94 8.79 7.91 -10.65
CA PRO A 94 9.27 6.56 -10.46
C PRO A 94 9.94 6.42 -9.09
N ARG A 95 9.55 5.38 -8.34
CA ARG A 95 10.14 5.06 -7.05
C ARG A 95 10.79 3.70 -7.11
N SER A 96 11.88 3.54 -6.36
CA SER A 96 12.52 2.25 -6.15
C SER A 96 12.86 2.08 -4.68
N TRP A 97 12.65 0.87 -4.18
CA TRP A 97 13.02 0.48 -2.83
C TRP A 97 13.42 -1.00 -2.79
N ARG A 98 14.10 -1.37 -1.71
CA ARG A 98 14.59 -2.73 -1.49
C ARG A 98 14.19 -3.21 -0.11
N GLY A 99 14.06 -4.53 0.01
CA GLY A 99 13.82 -5.19 1.29
C GLY A 99 14.44 -6.60 1.30
N SER A 100 14.44 -7.20 2.48
CA SER A 100 14.86 -8.59 2.67
C SER A 100 13.67 -9.52 2.45
N LEU A 101 13.91 -10.69 1.86
CA LEU A 101 12.91 -11.76 1.83
C LEU A 101 12.59 -12.24 3.25
N ARG A 102 11.37 -12.77 3.46
CA ARG A 102 10.95 -13.29 4.75
C ARG A 102 11.88 -14.42 5.20
N HIS A 103 12.30 -14.36 6.46
CA HIS A 103 13.14 -15.35 7.13
C HIS A 103 12.88 -15.30 8.63
N ASP A 104 13.18 -16.40 9.29
CA ASP A 104 13.17 -16.42 10.75
C ASP A 104 14.36 -15.59 11.26
N PRO A 105 14.23 -14.83 12.36
CA PRO A 105 15.29 -13.97 12.87
C PRO A 105 16.61 -14.69 13.18
N ASP A 106 16.53 -15.99 13.47
CA ASP A 106 17.67 -16.84 13.77
C ASP A 106 18.29 -17.50 12.52
N GLU A 107 17.70 -17.29 11.34
CA GLU A 107 18.16 -17.84 10.07
C GLU A 107 18.87 -16.79 9.20
N GLN A 108 19.73 -17.27 8.30
CA GLN A 108 20.34 -16.39 7.32
C GLN A 108 19.29 -15.90 6.31
N CYS A 109 19.27 -14.60 6.06
CA CYS A 109 18.39 -14.00 5.06
C CYS A 109 18.57 -14.67 3.68
N PRO A 110 17.50 -15.24 3.09
CA PRO A 110 17.58 -16.06 1.87
C PRO A 110 17.71 -15.21 0.59
N GLY A 111 17.62 -13.88 0.70
CA GLY A 111 17.73 -12.99 -0.43
C GLY A 111 17.14 -11.61 -0.19
N VAL A 112 17.23 -10.78 -1.22
CA VAL A 112 16.66 -9.44 -1.25
C VAL A 112 15.68 -9.31 -2.40
N PHE A 113 14.74 -8.38 -2.29
CA PHE A 113 13.90 -7.95 -3.39
C PHE A 113 14.11 -6.47 -3.67
N GLU A 114 13.89 -6.08 -4.92
CA GLU A 114 13.87 -4.71 -5.39
C GLU A 114 12.55 -4.46 -6.09
N VAL A 115 11.87 -3.38 -5.70
CA VAL A 115 10.61 -2.96 -6.29
C VAL A 115 10.83 -1.66 -7.04
N THR A 116 10.22 -1.50 -8.20
CA THR A 116 10.22 -0.25 -8.97
C THR A 116 8.82 0.04 -9.49
N THR A 117 8.40 1.30 -9.43
CA THR A 117 7.11 1.76 -9.98
C THR A 117 7.29 2.50 -11.30
N THR A 118 6.36 2.29 -12.24
CA THR A 118 6.30 2.97 -13.53
C THR A 118 4.99 3.77 -13.61
N PRO A 119 5.00 5.09 -13.29
CA PRO A 119 3.78 5.91 -13.25
C PRO A 119 2.96 5.93 -14.53
N GLU A 120 3.62 5.85 -15.69
CA GLU A 120 2.98 5.94 -17.00
C GLU A 120 2.07 4.75 -17.29
N THR A 121 2.45 3.55 -16.84
CA THR A 121 1.69 2.31 -17.03
C THR A 121 0.95 1.86 -15.77
N GLN A 122 1.20 2.54 -14.64
CA GLN A 122 0.74 2.14 -13.32
C GLN A 122 1.21 0.73 -12.94
N GLU A 123 2.40 0.33 -13.35
CA GLU A 123 2.95 -1.00 -13.08
C GLU A 123 3.92 -1.00 -11.90
N ILE A 124 3.92 -2.11 -11.16
CA ILE A 124 4.92 -2.43 -10.15
C ILE A 124 5.77 -3.59 -10.66
N HIS A 125 7.07 -3.33 -10.80
CA HIS A 125 8.07 -4.33 -11.15
C HIS A 125 8.75 -4.83 -9.88
N VAL A 126 8.82 -6.14 -9.71
CA VAL A 126 9.53 -6.78 -8.59
C VAL A 126 10.63 -7.69 -9.14
N ARG A 127 11.83 -7.54 -8.61
CA ARG A 127 12.98 -8.40 -8.88
C ARG A 127 13.49 -8.99 -7.58
N THR A 128 13.51 -10.32 -7.52
CA THR A 128 14.02 -11.07 -6.35
C THR A 128 15.38 -11.66 -6.66
N VAL A 129 16.34 -11.51 -5.75
CA VAL A 129 17.69 -12.08 -5.82
C VAL A 129 17.89 -12.97 -4.60
N ARG A 130 17.98 -14.28 -4.82
CA ARG A 130 18.24 -15.25 -3.75
C ARG A 130 19.74 -15.44 -3.53
N LEU A 131 20.15 -15.49 -2.28
CA LEU A 131 21.51 -15.84 -1.87
C LEU A 131 21.55 -17.37 -1.76
N ALA A 132 22.50 -17.98 -2.48
CA ALA A 132 22.70 -19.43 -2.51
C ALA A 132 23.39 -19.94 -1.24
#